data_AF-X7ZBK4-F1
#
_entry.id   AF-X7ZBK4-F1
#
_cell.length_a   1.000
_cell.length_b   1.000
_cell.length_c   1.000
_cell.angle_alpha   90.00
_cell.angle_beta   90.00
_cell.angle_gamma   90.00
#
_symmetry.space_group_name_H-M   'P 1'
#
loop_
_entity.id
_entity.type
_entity.pdbx_description
1 polymer ?
#
loop_
_entity_poly.entity_id
_entity_poly.type
_entity_poly.pdbx_seq_one_letter_code
_entity_poly.pdbx_strand_id
1 'polypeptide(L)' 'MPLIEIARTKTKDEAMAALDTWRERYPAAADRLQPADVLVDGMRGPSSIWYRIRINLQHVPPDQRPRRRN' A
#
# COMPACT_ATOMS: atom_id res chain seq x y z
N MET A 1 1.90 14.33 -2.75
CA MET A 1 1.71 13.39 -1.62
C MET A 1 2.75 12.28 -1.65
N PRO A 2 3.31 11.85 -0.51
CA PRO A 2 4.27 10.74 -0.43
C PRO A 2 3.57 9.37 -0.56
N LEU A 3 2.84 9.16 -1.66
CA LEU A 3 2.09 7.94 -1.97
C LEU A 3 2.93 6.83 -2.61
N ILE A 4 3.02 5.65 -2.01
CA ILE A 4 3.75 4.49 -2.57
C ILE A 4 2.80 3.39 -3.07
N GLU A 5 3.16 2.66 -4.12
CA GLU A 5 2.50 1.40 -4.51
C GLU A 5 3.26 0.25 -3.86
N ILE A 6 2.54 -0.62 -3.15
CA ILE A 6 3.18 -1.77 -2.45
C ILE A 6 2.77 -3.11 -3.06
N ALA A 7 1.65 -3.17 -3.79
CA ALA A 7 1.14 -4.40 -4.37
C ALA A 7 0.32 -4.12 -5.63
N ARG A 8 0.44 -5.02 -6.61
CA ARG A 8 -0.46 -5.15 -7.76
C ARG A 8 -0.69 -6.65 -8.02
N THR A 9 -1.92 -7.11 -7.83
CA THR A 9 -2.24 -8.54 -7.76
C THR A 9 -3.51 -8.88 -8.54
N LYS A 10 -3.75 -10.16 -8.80
CA LYS A 10 -4.98 -10.60 -9.51
C LYS A 10 -6.17 -10.70 -8.56
N THR A 11 -5.93 -10.98 -7.28
CA THR A 11 -6.97 -11.12 -6.27
C THR A 11 -6.82 -10.09 -5.15
N LYS A 12 -7.94 -9.80 -4.48
CA LYS A 12 -7.96 -8.88 -3.33
C LYS A 12 -7.18 -9.47 -2.15
N ASP A 13 -7.27 -10.77 -1.94
CA ASP A 13 -6.63 -11.44 -0.82
C ASP A 13 -5.10 -11.39 -0.93
N GLU A 14 -4.56 -11.60 -2.14
CA GLU A 14 -3.12 -11.38 -2.42
C GLU A 14 -2.69 -9.95 -2.11
N ALA A 15 -3.52 -8.96 -2.48
CA ALA A 15 -3.24 -7.55 -2.21
C ALA A 15 -3.23 -7.26 -0.70
N MET A 16 -4.19 -7.80 0.06
CA MET A 16 -4.25 -7.62 1.52
C MET A 16 -3.09 -8.32 2.24
N ALA A 17 -2.71 -9.53 1.81
CA ALA A 17 -1.56 -10.23 2.37
C ALA A 17 -0.24 -9.44 2.15
N ALA A 18 -0.10 -8.80 0.99
CA ALA A 18 1.04 -7.92 0.72
C ALA A 18 1.04 -6.66 1.61
N LEU A 19 -0.14 -6.12 1.96
CA LEU A 19 -0.27 -5.03 2.94
C LEU A 19 0.19 -5.47 4.33
N ASP A 20 -0.22 -6.66 4.78
CA ASP A 20 0.17 -7.17 6.09
C ASP A 20 1.69 -7.43 6.16
N THR A 21 2.26 -8.03 5.11
CA THR A 21 3.72 -8.20 4.98
C THR A 21 4.45 -6.85 5.02
N TRP A 22 3.89 -5.82 4.39
CA TRP A 22 4.47 -4.48 4.43
C TRP A 22 4.41 -3.87 5.83
N ARG A 23 3.31 -4.06 6.57
CA ARG A 23 3.16 -3.57 7.96
C ARG A 23 4.16 -4.21 8.90
N GLU A 24 4.36 -5.52 8.77
CA GLU A 24 5.38 -6.26 9.54
C GLU A 24 6.79 -5.77 9.23
N ARG A 25 7.07 -5.44 7.97
CA ARG A 25 8.38 -4.93 7.54
C ARG A 25 8.65 -3.49 8.00
N TYR A 26 7.61 -2.66 8.13
CA TYR A 26 7.72 -1.24 8.45
C TYR A 26 6.78 -0.82 9.60
N PRO A 27 6.96 -1.40 10.81
CA PRO A 27 6.01 -1.20 11.92
C PRO A 27 5.90 0.28 12.32
N ALA A 28 7.02 1.00 12.42
CA ALA A 28 7.01 2.43 12.76
C ALA A 28 6.24 3.30 11.74
N ALA A 29 6.27 2.95 10.45
CA ALA A 29 5.47 3.65 9.45
C ALA A 29 4.00 3.22 9.52
N ALA A 30 3.74 1.93 9.73
CA ALA A 30 2.40 1.36 9.84
C ALA A 30 1.61 1.93 11.03
N ASP A 31 2.25 2.11 12.19
CA ASP A 31 1.64 2.66 13.41
C ASP A 31 1.14 4.10 13.25
N ARG A 32 1.63 4.80 12.22
CA ARG A 32 1.25 6.19 11.92
C ARG A 32 0.19 6.31 10.82
N LEU A 33 -0.17 5.20 10.18
CA LEU A 33 -1.19 5.20 9.15
C LEU A 33 -2.58 5.36 9.77
N GLN A 34 -3.35 6.24 9.17
CA GLN A 34 -4.79 6.27 9.36
C GLN A 34 -5.46 5.33 8.36
N PRO A 35 -6.70 4.88 8.61
CA PRO A 35 -7.45 4.08 7.65
C PRO A 35 -7.54 4.72 6.25
N ALA A 36 -7.65 6.05 6.18
CA ALA A 36 -7.70 6.80 4.93
C ALA A 36 -6.37 6.83 4.15
N ASP A 37 -5.25 6.50 4.79
CA ASP A 37 -3.94 6.44 4.13
C ASP A 37 -3.75 5.14 3.34
N VAL A 38 -4.56 4.11 3.60
CA VAL A 38 -4.50 2.83 2.89
C VAL A 38 -5.53 2.83 1.77
N LEU A 39 -5.05 2.88 0.54
CA LEU A 39 -5.90 2.90 -0.65
C LEU A 39 -5.91 1.51 -1.29
N VAL A 40 -7.09 0.89 -1.29
CA VAL A 40 -7.34 -0.41 -1.94
C VAL A 40 -8.13 -0.16 -3.22
N ASP A 41 -7.46 -0.17 -4.36
CA ASP A 41 -8.08 0.03 -5.66
C ASP A 41 -8.42 -1.34 -6.29
N GLY A 42 -9.67 -1.56 -6.67
CA GLY A 42 -10.08 -2.63 -7.59
C GLY A 42 -10.30 -2.08 -8.99
N MET A 43 -9.57 -2.58 -9.98
CA MET A 43 -9.67 -2.10 -11.37
C MET A 43 -10.02 -3.25 -12.31
N ARG A 44 -10.89 -2.95 -13.27
CA ARG A 44 -11.27 -3.85 -14.35
C ARG A 44 -10.66 -3.33 -15.64
N GLY A 45 -9.64 -4.01 -16.13
CA GLY A 45 -9.14 -3.83 -17.49
C GLY A 45 -10.05 -4.54 -18.51
N PRO A 46 -9.75 -4.40 -19.82
CA PRO A 46 -10.55 -5.00 -20.88
C PRO A 46 -10.68 -6.53 -20.77
N SER A 47 -9.64 -7.19 -20.25
CA SER A 47 -9.52 -8.65 -20.20
C SER A 47 -9.19 -9.22 -18.82
N SER A 48 -9.02 -8.39 -17.78
CA SER A 48 -8.61 -8.85 -16.44
C SER A 48 -9.03 -7.89 -15.33
N ILE A 49 -9.28 -8.44 -14.15
CA ILE A 49 -9.41 -7.68 -12.90
C ILE A 49 -8.06 -7.69 -12.21
N TRP A 50 -7.72 -6.57 -11.58
CA TRP A 50 -6.55 -6.48 -10.72
C TRP A 50 -6.81 -5.56 -9.54
N TYR A 51 -6.06 -5.82 -8.47
CA TYR A 51 -6.11 -5.06 -7.24
C TYR A 51 -4.78 -4.37 -7.02
N ARG A 52 -4.83 -3.18 -6.42
CA ARG A 52 -3.64 -2.40 -6.08
C ARG A 52 -3.78 -1.84 -4.69
N ILE A 53 -2.70 -1.96 -3.91
CA ILE A 53 -2.59 -1.27 -2.63
C ILE A 53 -1.61 -0.12 -2.77
N ARG A 54 -2.07 1.08 -2.44
CA ARG A 54 -1.22 2.26 -2.28
C ARG A 54 -1.30 2.76 -0.85
N ILE A 55 -0.20 3.32 -0.36
CA ILE A 55 -0.11 3.89 1.00
C ILE A 55 0.30 5.34 0.91
N ASN A 56 -0.51 6.24 1.45
CA ASN A 56 -0.20 7.66 1.57
C ASN A 56 0.59 7.93 2.86
N LEU A 57 1.88 8.22 2.73
CA LEU A 57 2.76 8.43 3.89
C LEU A 57 2.68 9.85 4.47
N GLN A 58 1.55 10.55 4.30
CA GLN A 58 1.41 11.95 4.72
C GLN A 58 1.58 12.13 6.23
N HIS A 59 1.15 11.14 7.02
CA HIS A 59 1.29 11.11 8.48
C HIS A 59 2.61 10.47 8.96
N VAL A 60 3.45 9.98 8.04
CA VAL A 60 4.75 9.38 8.37
C VAL A 60 5.85 10.45 8.24
N PRO A 61 6.68 10.67 9.28
CA PRO A 61 7.84 11.56 9.24
C PRO A 61 8.80 11.21 8.10
N PRO A 62 9.39 12.19 7.38
CA PRO A 62 10.23 11.93 6.20
C PRO A 62 11.37 10.93 6.40
N ASP A 63 12.01 10.95 7.58
CA ASP A 63 13.08 10.07 8.02
C ASP A 63 12.65 8.61 8.24
N GLN A 64 11.35 8.38 8.44
CA GLN A 64 10.77 7.05 8.69
C GLN A 64 10.02 6.49 7.47
N ARG A 65 9.94 7.28 6.39
CA ARG A 65 9.26 6.83 5.16
C ARG A 65 10.09 5.72 4.50
N PRO A 66 9.50 4.55 4.22
CA PRO A 66 10.19 3.56 3.42
C PRO A 66 10.55 4.12 2.05
N ARG A 67 11.72 3.72 1.54
CA ARG A 67 12.19 4.16 0.22
C ARG A 67 11.19 3.68 -0.83
N ARG A 68 10.72 4.60 -1.68
CA ARG A 68 9.91 4.26 -2.86
C ARG A 68 10.66 3.22 -3.69
N ARG A 69 10.04 2.06 -3.94
CA ARG A 69 10.44 1.24 -5.09
C ARG A 69 10.00 2.01 -6.34
N ASN A 70 10.94 2.24 -7.24
CA ASN A 70 10.69 2.79 -8.57
C ASN A 70 10.12 1.69 -9.47
#